data_AF-A0AAD6ZDC6-F1
#
_entry.id   AF-A0AAD6ZDC6-F1
#
_cell.length_a   1.000
_cell.length_b   1.000
_cell.length_c   1.000
_cell.angle_alpha   90.00
_cell.angle_beta   90.00
_cell.angle_gamma   90.00
#
_symmetry.space_group_name_H-M   'P 1'
#
loop_
_entity.id
_entity.type
_entity.pdbx_description
1 polymer ?
#
loop_
_entity_poly.entity_id
_entity_poly.type
_entity_poly.pdbx_seq_one_letter_code
_entity_poly.pdbx_strand_id
1 'polypeptide(L)'
;MEKKMDILVRWTVDDEEYENAEALVASRHYRLALNKLEELAIKRLFELTKMNMSGTGYKLRKHIAKALQTRSKTIRTALGRYNAAGTSLDPPRRTLKWEEVVEFTFLSDFDLLRDPEGNAAICPWATPAARALMDTHFKILRAKEEIQRLNIEIRRLVTYIRDERDFLVAKEEEIRETDPDLA
;
A
#
# COMPACT_ATOMS: atom_id res chain seq x y z
N MET A 1 -27.97 -15.44 -28.14
CA MET A 1 -26.63 -15.77 -27.58
C MET A 1 -26.68 -17.12 -26.88
N GLU A 2 -27.62 -17.35 -25.97
CA GLU A 2 -27.77 -18.62 -25.22
C GLU A 2 -28.00 -19.86 -26.11
N LYS A 3 -28.92 -19.80 -27.10
CA LYS A 3 -29.09 -20.84 -28.14
C LYS A 3 -27.86 -21.10 -29.01
N LYS A 4 -26.92 -20.15 -29.06
CA LYS A 4 -25.66 -20.26 -29.82
C LYS A 4 -24.54 -20.88 -28.98
N MET A 5 -24.75 -20.96 -27.65
CA MET A 5 -23.84 -21.50 -26.64
C MET A 5 -24.32 -22.87 -26.10
N ASP A 6 -25.39 -23.43 -26.69
CA ASP A 6 -26.00 -24.72 -26.34
C ASP A 6 -26.42 -24.88 -24.87
N ILE A 7 -26.81 -23.76 -24.23
CA ILE A 7 -27.31 -23.77 -22.85
C ILE A 7 -28.78 -24.15 -22.87
N LEU A 8 -29.07 -25.42 -22.59
CA LEU A 8 -30.41 -26.02 -22.65
C LEU A 8 -31.25 -25.82 -21.38
N VAL A 9 -30.60 -25.64 -20.22
CA VAL A 9 -31.24 -25.45 -18.92
C VAL A 9 -30.65 -24.20 -18.28
N ARG A 10 -31.50 -23.28 -17.82
CA ARG A 10 -31.09 -22.14 -17.00
C ARG A 10 -31.10 -22.54 -15.54
N TRP A 11 -30.08 -22.14 -14.80
CA TRP A 11 -30.07 -22.31 -13.35
C TRP A 11 -31.23 -21.54 -12.72
N THR A 12 -31.88 -22.21 -11.79
CA THR A 12 -32.93 -21.72 -10.91
C THR A 12 -32.35 -21.50 -9.51
N VAL A 13 -33.07 -20.78 -8.66
CA VAL A 13 -32.58 -20.40 -7.32
C VAL A 13 -32.33 -21.64 -6.44
N ASP A 14 -33.01 -22.75 -6.71
CA ASP A 14 -32.89 -24.00 -5.96
C ASP A 14 -31.75 -24.92 -6.47
N ASP A 15 -31.06 -24.54 -7.55
CA ASP A 15 -29.95 -25.32 -8.10
C ASP A 15 -28.66 -25.06 -7.30
N GLU A 16 -27.91 -26.12 -6.99
CA GLU A 16 -26.64 -26.03 -6.25
C GLU A 16 -25.63 -25.12 -6.97
N GLU A 17 -25.64 -25.11 -8.31
CA GLU A 17 -24.80 -24.22 -9.10
C GLU A 17 -25.16 -22.75 -8.93
N TYR A 18 -26.44 -22.42 -8.72
CA TYR A 18 -26.89 -21.06 -8.45
C TYR A 18 -26.42 -20.60 -7.05
N GLU A 19 -26.61 -21.44 -6.03
CA GLU A 19 -26.14 -21.15 -4.66
C GLU A 19 -24.61 -20.95 -4.61
N ASN A 20 -23.86 -21.84 -5.28
CA ASN A 20 -22.40 -21.73 -5.39
C ASN A 20 -21.97 -20.44 -6.11
N ALA A 21 -22.67 -20.08 -7.20
CA ALA A 21 -22.38 -18.85 -7.91
C ALA A 21 -22.69 -17.60 -7.06
N GLU A 22 -23.78 -17.62 -6.30
CA GLU A 22 -24.14 -16.55 -5.37
C GLU A 22 -23.08 -16.38 -4.28
N ALA A 23 -22.62 -17.47 -3.67
CA ALA A 23 -21.54 -17.46 -2.68
C ALA A 23 -20.21 -16.90 -3.25
N LEU A 24 -19.87 -17.24 -4.50
CA LEU A 24 -18.70 -16.70 -5.20
C LEU A 24 -18.83 -15.19 -5.46
N VAL A 25 -20.01 -14.73 -5.87
CA VAL A 25 -20.30 -13.30 -6.09
C VAL A 25 -20.21 -12.52 -4.77
N ALA A 26 -20.82 -13.03 -3.70
CA ALA A 26 -20.73 -12.42 -2.37
C ALA A 26 -19.27 -12.35 -1.89
N SER A 27 -18.50 -13.42 -2.05
CA SER A 27 -17.07 -13.48 -1.70
C SER A 27 -16.23 -12.48 -2.51
N ARG A 28 -16.59 -12.27 -3.79
CA ARG A 28 -15.96 -11.24 -4.63
C ARG A 28 -16.31 -9.84 -4.16
N HIS A 29 -17.57 -9.57 -3.82
CA HIS A 29 -18.00 -8.27 -3.29
C HIS A 29 -17.28 -7.92 -1.99
N TYR A 30 -17.15 -8.88 -1.07
CA TYR A 30 -16.35 -8.71 0.14
C TYR A 30 -14.89 -8.35 -0.16
N ARG A 31 -14.22 -9.12 -1.03
CA ARG A 31 -12.82 -8.86 -1.41
C ARG A 31 -12.63 -7.48 -2.05
N LEU A 32 -13.57 -7.06 -2.91
CA LEU A 32 -13.53 -5.73 -3.53
C LEU A 32 -13.74 -4.62 -2.49
N ALA A 33 -14.64 -4.81 -1.53
CA ALA A 33 -14.87 -3.86 -0.45
C ALA A 33 -13.63 -3.73 0.45
N LEU A 34 -12.99 -4.85 0.79
CA LEU A 34 -11.74 -4.89 1.55
C LEU A 34 -10.60 -4.19 0.82
N ASN A 35 -10.34 -4.54 -0.45
CA ASN A 35 -9.31 -3.88 -1.27
C ASN A 35 -9.55 -2.37 -1.38
N LYS A 36 -10.82 -1.94 -1.46
CA LYS A 36 -11.14 -0.52 -1.53
C LYS A 36 -10.86 0.20 -0.22
N LEU A 37 -11.18 -0.44 0.91
CA LEU A 37 -10.90 0.10 2.24
C LEU A 37 -9.39 0.25 2.46
N GLU A 38 -8.62 -0.79 2.12
CA GLU A 38 -7.16 -0.83 2.18
C GLU A 38 -6.53 0.29 1.33
N GLU A 39 -6.92 0.39 0.04
CA GLU A 39 -6.42 1.43 -0.87
C GLU A 39 -6.61 2.84 -0.28
N LEU A 40 -7.78 3.11 0.30
CA LEU A 40 -8.09 4.41 0.88
C LEU A 40 -7.31 4.68 2.17
N ALA A 41 -7.13 3.67 3.03
CA ALA A 41 -6.34 3.77 4.26
C ALA A 41 -4.86 4.06 3.94
N ILE A 42 -4.28 3.33 2.99
CA ILE A 42 -2.91 3.54 2.50
C ILE A 42 -2.75 4.96 1.94
N LYS A 43 -3.67 5.39 1.07
CA LYS A 43 -3.67 6.75 0.53
C LYS A 43 -3.69 7.80 1.64
N ARG A 44 -4.50 7.61 2.68
CA ARG A 44 -4.54 8.52 3.85
C ARG A 44 -3.21 8.54 4.61
N LEU A 45 -2.57 7.37 4.78
CA LEU A 45 -1.26 7.27 5.42
C LEU A 45 -0.20 8.09 4.65
N PHE A 46 -0.13 7.93 3.32
CA PHE A 46 0.79 8.72 2.49
C PHE A 46 0.54 10.23 2.56
N GLU A 47 -0.73 10.66 2.62
CA GLU A 47 -1.07 12.08 2.83
C GLU A 47 -0.56 12.60 4.17
N LEU A 48 -0.74 11.84 5.25
CA LEU A 48 -0.24 12.22 6.58
C LEU A 48 1.28 12.32 6.58
N THR A 49 1.98 11.35 5.99
CA THR A 49 3.44 11.39 5.85
C THR A 49 3.88 12.62 5.06
N LYS A 50 3.21 12.95 3.94
CA LYS A 50 3.54 14.13 3.13
C LYS A 50 3.27 15.43 3.89
N MET A 51 2.20 15.50 4.67
CA MET A 51 1.87 16.65 5.50
C MET A 51 2.96 16.94 6.54
N ASN A 52 3.54 15.89 7.13
CA ASN A 52 4.57 15.96 8.16
C ASN A 52 6.00 16.13 7.61
N MET A 53 6.19 16.09 6.30
CA MET A 53 7.50 16.22 5.66
C MET A 53 8.02 17.67 5.70
N SER A 54 9.33 17.84 5.93
CA SER A 54 10.01 19.13 5.78
C SER A 54 9.95 19.62 4.33
N GLY A 55 9.90 20.94 4.11
CA GLY A 55 9.72 21.52 2.77
C GLY A 55 8.28 21.54 2.23
N THR A 56 7.31 20.97 2.95
CA THR A 56 5.88 21.11 2.58
C THR A 56 5.37 22.50 2.96
N GLY A 57 5.26 23.40 1.98
CA GLY A 57 4.79 24.78 2.18
C GLY A 57 3.35 24.89 2.70
N TYR A 58 3.02 26.01 3.36
CA TYR A 58 1.75 26.24 4.03
C TYR A 58 0.51 26.01 3.15
N LYS A 59 0.51 26.53 1.91
CA LYS A 59 -0.59 26.34 0.95
C LYS A 59 -0.82 24.85 0.66
N LEU A 60 0.25 24.09 0.43
CA LEU A 60 0.16 22.65 0.18
C LEU A 60 -0.36 21.89 1.40
N ARG A 61 0.08 22.24 2.62
CA ARG A 61 -0.47 21.66 3.86
C ARG A 61 -1.98 21.88 3.99
N LYS A 62 -2.47 23.07 3.64
CA LYS A 62 -3.92 23.38 3.64
C LYS A 62 -4.70 22.50 2.66
N HIS A 63 -4.15 22.26 1.46
CA HIS A 63 -4.76 21.34 0.49
C HIS A 63 -4.76 19.89 0.99
N ILE A 64 -3.65 19.42 1.56
CA ILE A 64 -3.56 18.06 2.14
C ILE A 64 -4.56 17.91 3.29
N ALA A 65 -4.69 18.89 4.17
CA ALA A 65 -5.65 18.86 5.27
C ALA A 65 -7.11 18.72 4.76
N LYS A 66 -7.47 19.46 3.70
CA LYS A 66 -8.80 19.33 3.07
C LYS A 66 -8.99 17.94 2.44
N ALA A 67 -7.97 17.44 1.76
CA ALA A 67 -8.01 16.10 1.15
C ALA A 67 -8.15 14.99 2.22
N LEU A 68 -7.45 15.11 3.35
CA LEU A 68 -7.55 14.21 4.50
C LEU A 68 -8.97 14.19 5.10
N GLN A 69 -9.63 15.34 5.21
CA GLN A 69 -11.02 15.41 5.68
C GLN A 69 -11.98 14.67 4.74
N THR A 70 -11.88 14.95 3.43
CA THR A 70 -12.69 14.26 2.41
C THR A 70 -12.42 12.76 2.44
N ARG A 71 -11.15 12.35 2.49
CA ARG A 71 -10.75 10.96 2.53
C ARG A 71 -11.24 10.24 3.76
N SER A 72 -11.24 10.89 4.92
CA SER A 72 -11.76 10.30 6.16
C SER A 72 -13.25 9.95 6.03
N LYS A 73 -14.05 10.80 5.37
CA LYS A 73 -15.46 10.49 5.07
C LYS A 73 -15.58 9.31 4.07
N THR A 74 -14.74 9.28 3.05
CA THR A 74 -14.72 8.18 2.06
C THR A 74 -14.35 6.85 2.73
N ILE A 75 -13.37 6.83 3.63
CA ILE A 75 -12.97 5.63 4.38
C ILE A 75 -14.12 5.16 5.28
N ARG A 76 -14.82 6.05 6.00
CA ARG A 76 -16.01 5.67 6.78
C ARG A 76 -17.08 4.99 5.93
N THR A 77 -17.30 5.50 4.72
CA THR A 77 -18.26 4.93 3.78
C THR A 77 -17.79 3.55 3.28
N ALA A 78 -16.51 3.42 2.94
CA ALA A 78 -15.92 2.16 2.51
C ALA A 78 -15.94 1.11 3.64
N LEU A 79 -15.71 1.53 4.88
CA LEU A 79 -15.79 0.71 6.07
C LEU A 79 -17.22 0.16 6.27
N GLY A 80 -18.24 1.00 6.10
CA GLY A 80 -19.63 0.54 6.14
C GLY A 80 -19.94 -0.52 5.07
N ARG A 81 -19.43 -0.34 3.84
CA ARG A 81 -19.58 -1.32 2.76
C ARG A 81 -18.84 -2.62 3.05
N TYR A 82 -17.63 -2.54 3.60
CA TYR A 82 -16.86 -3.71 4.04
C TYR A 82 -17.61 -4.50 5.11
N ASN A 83 -18.07 -3.83 6.17
CA ASN A 83 -18.79 -4.48 7.26
C ASN A 83 -20.08 -5.14 6.75
N ALA A 84 -20.86 -4.45 5.90
CA ALA A 84 -22.08 -5.00 5.32
C ALA A 84 -21.81 -6.24 4.44
N ALA A 85 -20.80 -6.18 3.58
CA ALA A 85 -20.40 -7.31 2.72
C ALA A 85 -19.82 -8.48 3.54
N GLY A 86 -19.16 -8.18 4.67
CA GLY A 86 -18.63 -9.20 5.58
C GLY A 86 -19.72 -9.93 6.34
N THR A 87 -20.77 -9.22 6.78
CA THR A 87 -21.91 -9.81 7.50
C THR A 87 -22.84 -10.63 6.62
N SER A 88 -22.84 -10.40 5.30
CA SER A 88 -23.67 -11.16 4.35
C SER A 88 -23.02 -12.46 3.87
N LEU A 89 -21.81 -12.77 4.31
CA LEU A 89 -21.15 -14.04 4.02
C LEU A 89 -21.51 -15.09 5.07
N ASP A 90 -21.44 -16.36 4.66
CA ASP A 90 -21.50 -17.51 5.55
C ASP A 90 -20.14 -18.27 5.47
N PRO A 91 -19.35 -18.32 6.56
CA PRO A 91 -19.57 -17.66 7.84
C PRO A 91 -19.33 -16.13 7.78
N PRO A 92 -19.97 -15.35 8.68
CA PRO A 92 -19.82 -13.90 8.72
C PRO A 92 -18.39 -13.49 9.07
N ARG A 93 -17.90 -12.45 8.41
CA ARG A 93 -16.53 -11.92 8.60
C ARG A 93 -16.45 -10.92 9.74
N ARG A 94 -15.24 -10.74 10.29
CA ARG A 94 -14.95 -9.73 11.31
C ARG A 94 -15.29 -8.33 10.79
N THR A 95 -16.16 -7.64 11.52
CA THR A 95 -16.41 -6.21 11.33
C THR A 95 -15.32 -5.37 11.98
N LEU A 96 -15.01 -4.22 11.38
CA LEU A 96 -14.04 -3.26 11.88
C LEU A 96 -14.72 -2.00 12.39
N LYS A 97 -14.12 -1.38 13.42
CA LYS A 97 -14.42 -0.02 13.88
C LYS A 97 -13.54 1.00 13.18
N TRP A 98 -13.95 2.27 13.24
CA TRP A 98 -13.20 3.37 12.65
C TRP A 98 -11.81 3.52 13.27
N GLU A 99 -11.73 3.36 14.58
CA GLU A 99 -10.51 3.48 15.37
C GLU A 99 -9.47 2.46 14.89
N GLU A 100 -9.89 1.20 14.70
CA GLU A 100 -9.04 0.12 14.20
C GLU A 100 -8.48 0.46 12.79
N VAL A 101 -9.31 0.96 11.88
CA VAL A 101 -8.88 1.33 10.52
C VAL A 101 -7.89 2.50 10.54
N VAL A 102 -7.99 3.42 11.49
CA VAL A 102 -7.05 4.53 11.65
C VAL A 102 -5.74 4.08 12.28
N GLU A 103 -5.79 3.11 13.17
CA GLU A 103 -4.63 2.48 13.82
C GLU A 103 -3.87 1.53 12.89
N PHE A 104 -4.51 1.04 11.83
CA PHE A 104 -3.84 0.25 10.80
C PHE A 104 -2.78 1.10 10.10
N THR A 105 -1.56 0.89 10.56
CA THR A 105 -0.35 1.58 10.11
C THR A 105 0.44 0.73 9.13
N PHE A 106 0.14 -0.57 9.04
CA PHE A 106 0.83 -1.53 8.19
C PHE A 106 -0.13 -2.20 7.21
N LEU A 107 0.37 -2.49 6.00
CA LEU A 107 -0.35 -3.28 4.98
C LEU A 107 -0.76 -4.65 5.51
N SER A 108 0.08 -5.23 6.37
CA SER A 108 -0.16 -6.55 6.96
C SER A 108 -1.42 -6.60 7.83
N ASP A 109 -1.91 -5.47 8.35
CA ASP A 109 -3.18 -5.44 9.08
C ASP A 109 -4.38 -5.79 8.19
N PHE A 110 -4.35 -5.37 6.91
CA PHE A 110 -5.38 -5.68 5.92
C PHE A 110 -5.21 -7.08 5.34
N ASP A 111 -3.98 -7.56 5.18
CA ASP A 111 -3.73 -8.92 4.70
C ASP A 111 -4.29 -9.99 5.65
N LEU A 112 -4.27 -9.75 6.96
CA LEU A 112 -4.91 -10.64 7.95
C LEU A 112 -6.43 -10.75 7.77
N LEU A 113 -7.08 -9.76 7.16
CA LEU A 113 -8.53 -9.77 6.89
C LEU A 113 -8.88 -10.50 5.59
N ARG A 114 -7.87 -10.79 4.75
CA ARG A 114 -8.04 -11.60 3.54
C ARG A 114 -8.04 -13.09 3.83
N ASP A 115 -7.58 -13.51 5.02
CA ASP A 115 -7.58 -14.90 5.45
C ASP A 115 -9.03 -15.40 5.70
N PRO A 116 -9.56 -16.29 4.84
CA PRO A 116 -10.92 -16.80 4.98
C PRO A 116 -11.07 -17.77 6.15
N GLU A 117 -9.99 -18.32 6.69
CA GLU A 117 -10.04 -19.25 7.81
C GLU A 117 -9.74 -18.55 9.14
N GLY A 118 -9.12 -17.36 9.09
CA GLY A 118 -8.69 -16.61 10.27
C GLY A 118 -7.54 -17.28 11.04
N ASN A 119 -6.93 -18.31 10.46
CA ASN A 119 -5.83 -19.08 11.04
C ASN A 119 -4.60 -18.21 11.28
N ALA A 120 -4.29 -17.30 10.35
CA ALA A 120 -3.19 -16.37 10.49
C ALA A 120 -3.40 -15.41 11.67
N ALA A 121 -4.63 -14.96 11.94
CA ALA A 121 -4.92 -14.04 13.04
C ALA A 121 -4.69 -14.65 14.43
N ILE A 122 -4.78 -15.98 14.54
CA ILE A 122 -4.54 -16.73 15.79
C ILE A 122 -3.04 -16.93 16.03
N CYS A 123 -2.21 -16.80 14.99
CA CYS A 123 -0.78 -17.02 15.11
C CYS A 123 -0.12 -15.94 16.00
N PRO A 124 0.80 -16.32 16.92
CA PRO A 124 1.48 -15.36 17.81
C PRO A 124 2.21 -14.24 17.05
N TRP A 125 2.73 -14.54 15.86
CA TRP A 125 3.43 -13.60 15.00
C TRP A 125 2.53 -12.55 14.34
N ALA A 126 1.23 -12.81 14.22
CA ALA A 126 0.29 -11.89 13.56
C ALA A 126 -0.17 -10.74 14.46
N THR A 127 0.07 -10.86 15.78
CA THR A 127 -0.25 -9.78 16.72
C THR A 127 0.50 -8.50 16.36
N PRO A 128 -0.12 -7.31 16.48
CA PRO A 128 0.54 -6.05 16.15
C PRO A 128 1.87 -5.85 16.89
N ALA A 129 1.93 -6.25 18.16
CA ALA A 129 3.13 -6.17 18.98
C ALA A 129 4.26 -7.09 18.46
N ALA A 130 3.93 -8.34 18.10
CA ALA A 130 4.92 -9.26 17.55
C ALA A 130 5.46 -8.79 16.20
N ARG A 131 4.59 -8.27 15.31
CA ARG A 131 5.04 -7.70 14.03
C ARG A 131 5.95 -6.49 14.22
N ALA A 132 5.60 -5.57 15.11
CA ALA A 132 6.45 -4.44 15.43
C ALA A 132 7.83 -4.89 15.99
N LEU A 133 7.85 -5.93 16.83
CA LEU A 133 9.09 -6.52 17.33
C LEU A 133 9.91 -7.19 16.21
N MET A 134 9.27 -7.93 15.31
CA MET A 134 9.93 -8.53 14.16
C MET A 134 10.53 -7.47 13.24
N ASP A 135 9.77 -6.42 12.92
CA ASP A 135 10.25 -5.29 12.11
C ASP A 135 11.47 -4.62 12.72
N THR A 136 11.46 -4.37 14.02
CA THR A 136 12.62 -3.78 14.72
C THR A 136 13.81 -4.73 14.73
N HIS A 137 13.58 -6.02 14.98
CA HIS A 137 14.61 -7.04 14.92
C HIS A 137 15.26 -7.13 13.53
N PHE A 138 14.45 -7.23 12.48
CA PHE A 138 14.96 -7.27 11.11
C PHE A 138 15.61 -5.96 10.69
N LYS A 139 15.11 -4.79 11.11
CA LYS A 139 15.79 -3.50 10.89
C LYS A 139 17.20 -3.51 11.51
N ILE A 140 17.37 -4.04 12.71
CA ILE A 140 18.69 -4.14 13.37
C ILE A 140 19.61 -5.08 12.60
N LEU A 141 19.11 -6.24 12.16
CA LEU A 141 19.91 -7.17 11.36
C LEU A 141 20.36 -6.54 10.04
N ARG A 142 19.42 -5.95 9.30
CA ARG A 142 19.67 -5.32 8.00
C ARG A 142 20.52 -4.05 8.11
N ALA A 143 20.47 -3.32 9.22
CA ALA A 143 21.31 -2.15 9.45
C ALA A 143 22.82 -2.49 9.39
N LYS A 144 23.22 -3.69 9.82
CA LYS A 144 24.61 -4.13 9.73
C LYS A 144 25.06 -4.32 8.28
N GLU A 145 24.20 -4.90 7.46
CA GLU A 145 24.44 -5.03 6.02
C GLU A 145 24.46 -3.67 5.33
N GLU A 146 23.55 -2.78 5.73
CA GLU A 146 23.46 -1.42 5.18
C GLU A 146 24.73 -0.61 5.47
N ILE A 147 25.30 -0.73 6.66
CA ILE A 147 26.60 -0.10 6.98
C ILE A 147 27.70 -0.57 6.01
N GLN A 148 27.77 -1.87 5.72
CA GLN A 148 28.75 -2.41 4.78
C GLN A 148 28.54 -1.86 3.37
N ARG A 149 27.29 -1.79 2.91
CA ARG A 149 26.93 -1.22 1.59
C ARG A 149 27.27 0.26 1.51
N LEU A 150 26.87 1.04 2.51
CA LEU A 150 27.15 2.47 2.58
C LEU A 150 28.65 2.76 2.56
N ASN A 151 29.47 1.97 3.24
CA ASN A 151 30.93 2.15 3.19
C ASN A 151 31.51 2.01 1.76
N ILE A 152 30.92 1.14 0.94
CA ILE A 152 31.31 0.99 -0.47
C ILE A 152 30.75 2.15 -1.30
N GLU A 153 29.48 2.47 -1.10
CA GLU A 153 28.77 3.49 -1.87
C GLU A 153 29.30 4.91 -1.62
N ILE A 154 29.67 5.24 -0.38
CA ILE A 154 30.33 6.51 -0.04
C ILE A 154 31.64 6.65 -0.84
N ARG A 155 32.46 5.60 -0.91
CA ARG A 155 33.70 5.63 -1.69
C ARG A 155 33.40 5.82 -3.18
N ARG A 156 32.44 5.08 -3.72
CA ARG A 156 32.02 5.21 -5.12
C ARG A 156 31.52 6.62 -5.43
N LEU A 157 30.71 7.21 -4.56
CA LEU A 157 30.20 8.57 -4.72
C LEU A 157 31.32 9.61 -4.67
N VAL A 158 32.28 9.48 -3.75
CA VAL A 158 33.44 10.38 -3.68
C VAL A 158 34.30 10.26 -4.93
N THR A 159 34.56 9.04 -5.41
CA THR A 159 35.28 8.81 -6.66
C THR A 159 34.53 9.44 -7.83
N TYR A 160 33.24 9.17 -7.96
CA TYR A 160 32.38 9.76 -8.99
C TYR A 160 32.43 11.29 -9.00
N ILE A 161 32.34 11.94 -7.84
CA ILE A 161 32.41 13.41 -7.75
C ILE A 161 33.76 13.95 -8.22
N ARG A 162 34.86 13.25 -7.92
CA ARG A 162 36.20 13.65 -8.38
C ARG A 162 36.35 13.46 -9.88
N ASP A 163 35.97 12.30 -10.38
CA ASP A 163 36.04 11.96 -11.79
C ASP A 163 35.16 12.91 -12.63
N GLU A 164 33.95 13.23 -12.15
CA GLU A 164 33.04 14.19 -12.78
C GLU A 164 33.66 15.59 -12.81
N ARG A 165 34.26 16.05 -11.71
CA ARG A 165 34.93 17.36 -11.68
C ARG A 165 36.09 17.41 -12.67
N ASP A 166 36.94 16.38 -12.68
CA ASP A 166 38.11 16.33 -13.54
C ASP A 166 37.68 16.24 -15.02
N PHE A 167 36.60 15.52 -15.32
CA PHE A 167 35.95 15.49 -16.63
C PHE A 167 35.41 16.87 -17.05
N LEU A 168 34.71 17.57 -16.15
CA LEU A 168 34.16 18.90 -16.42
C LEU A 168 35.28 19.92 -16.69
N VAL A 169 36.37 19.90 -15.91
CA VAL A 169 37.54 20.77 -16.14
C VAL A 169 38.18 20.48 -17.50
N ALA A 170 38.38 19.21 -17.85
CA ALA A 170 38.94 18.84 -19.15
C ALA A 170 38.03 19.32 -20.30
N LYS A 171 36.70 19.26 -20.13
CA LYS A 171 35.73 19.76 -21.11
C LYS A 171 35.72 21.28 -21.21
N GLU A 172 35.87 21.97 -20.08
CA GLU A 172 36.03 23.43 -20.06
C GLU A 172 37.26 23.87 -20.85
N GLU A 173 38.41 23.19 -20.68
CA GLU A 173 39.64 23.49 -21.42
C GLU A 173 39.47 23.27 -22.94
N GLU A 174 38.85 22.16 -23.35
CA GLU A 174 38.55 21.87 -24.76
C GLU A 174 37.62 22.91 -25.40
N ILE A 175 36.58 23.34 -24.66
CA ILE A 175 35.65 24.37 -25.13
C ILE A 175 36.34 25.73 -25.17
N ARG A 176 37.20 26.07 -24.21
CA ARG A 176 37.93 27.35 -24.19
C ARG A 176 38.81 27.56 -25.43
N GLU A 177 39.35 26.48 -26.01
CA GLU A 177 40.11 26.52 -27.27
C GLU A 177 39.23 26.78 -28.50
N THR A 178 37.95 26.41 -28.46
CA THR A 178 37.03 26.48 -29.61
C THR A 178 36.02 27.63 -29.52
N ASP A 179 35.51 27.95 -28.33
CA ASP A 179 34.57 29.02 -28.04
C ASP A 179 34.76 29.54 -26.58
N PRO A 180 35.52 30.62 -26.38
CA PRO A 180 35.84 31.13 -25.05
C PRO A 180 34.64 31.71 -24.29
N ASP A 181 33.55 32.08 -24.98
CA ASP A 181 32.37 32.69 -24.36
C ASP A 181 31.43 31.62 -23.74
N LEU A 182 31.63 30.35 -24.11
CA LEU A 182 30.87 29.18 -23.66
C LEU A 182 31.61 28.32 -22.63
N ALA A 183 32.88 28.61 -22.36
CA ALA A 183 33.73 27.93 -21.37
C ALA A 183 33.49 28.47 -19.95
#